data_AF-A0A0X7A0S9-F1
#
_entry.id   AF-A0A0X7A0S9-F1
#
_cell.length_a   1.000
_cell.length_b   1.000
_cell.length_c   1.000
_cell.angle_alpha   90.00
_cell.angle_beta   90.00
_cell.angle_gamma   90.00
#
_symmetry.space_group_name_H-M   'P 1'
#
loop_
_entity.id
_entity.type
_entity.pdbx_description
1 polymer ?
#
loop_
_entity_poly.entity_id
_entity_poly.type
_entity_poly.pdbx_seq_one_letter_code
_entity_poly.pdbx_strand_id
1 'polypeptide(L)'
;MKLQWQVIRYPECNRKIYRAWEMNLSFDDMINDTVTLVKKDGTVVKEGIKAQVSKGSIITFDASLPIEPGDHFVRIQQSGLAEDYIVVDPGYMSGIGGRAGIPNHFQSKVRRSDAPIAPPSKIINNIHGPNARVNINSTDNSTNTSITIQPLEVASLIEKIKPHLSSLPDDTRTQMQVPIELLEAEIRSGNPKSSVLVEGSKSMKMIAEGAAGNLVAAGIGAMIGPMLGG
;
A
#
# COMPACT_ATOMS: atom_id res chain seq x y z
N MET A 1 9.82 -83.19 29.56
CA MET A 1 10.72 -83.87 28.59
C MET A 1 10.43 -83.27 27.21
N LYS A 2 11.47 -82.78 26.52
CA LYS A 2 11.50 -81.93 25.30
C LYS A 2 10.22 -81.86 24.44
N LEU A 3 9.66 -80.66 24.28
CA LEU A 3 8.78 -80.32 23.16
C LEU A 3 9.55 -79.37 22.22
N GLN A 4 9.88 -79.90 21.04
CA GLN A 4 10.49 -79.17 19.95
C GLN A 4 9.47 -78.27 19.27
N TRP A 5 9.90 -77.06 18.92
CA TRP A 5 9.14 -76.11 18.12
C TRP A 5 9.19 -76.52 16.64
N GLN A 6 8.03 -76.76 16.03
CA GLN A 6 7.86 -76.71 14.57
C GLN A 6 6.94 -75.54 14.24
N VAL A 7 7.54 -74.52 13.63
CA VAL A 7 6.86 -73.35 13.07
C VAL A 7 6.12 -73.78 11.81
N ILE A 8 4.82 -73.51 11.79
CA ILE A 8 3.90 -73.78 10.69
C ILE A 8 4.30 -72.93 9.47
N ARG A 9 4.50 -73.59 8.32
CA ARG A 9 4.66 -72.93 7.02
C ARG A 9 3.31 -72.44 6.51
N TYR A 10 3.23 -71.14 6.20
CA TYR A 10 2.22 -70.58 5.28
C TYR A 10 2.82 -70.42 3.87
N PRO A 11 1.96 -70.50 2.82
CA PRO A 11 2.39 -70.77 1.45
C PRO A 11 2.94 -69.53 0.72
N GLU A 12 3.73 -69.85 -0.31
CA GLU A 12 4.41 -69.05 -1.33
C GLU A 12 3.90 -67.61 -1.56
N CYS A 13 4.69 -66.62 -1.11
CA CYS A 13 4.63 -65.27 -1.66
C CYS A 13 5.66 -65.13 -2.79
N ASN A 14 5.13 -64.93 -4.00
CA ASN A 14 5.84 -64.88 -5.27
C ASN A 14 6.95 -63.83 -5.27
N ARG A 15 8.21 -64.30 -5.30
CA ARG A 15 9.43 -63.50 -5.23
C ARG A 15 9.77 -62.90 -6.61
N LYS A 16 9.01 -61.91 -7.12
CA LYS A 16 9.34 -61.23 -8.40
C LYS A 16 8.85 -59.78 -8.61
N ILE A 17 8.70 -58.87 -7.63
CA ILE A 17 8.36 -57.46 -8.01
C ILE A 17 8.92 -56.36 -7.08
N TYR A 18 10.17 -56.45 -6.63
CA TYR A 18 10.84 -55.29 -6.01
C TYR A 18 12.30 -55.21 -6.46
N ARG A 19 12.50 -54.81 -7.72
CA ARG A 19 13.78 -54.27 -8.19
C ARG A 19 13.51 -52.96 -8.94
N ALA A 20 14.15 -51.90 -8.46
CA ALA A 20 14.40 -50.64 -9.14
C ALA A 20 13.16 -49.83 -9.57
N TRP A 21 12.51 -49.19 -8.60
CA TRP A 21 11.92 -47.86 -8.82
C TRP A 21 12.86 -46.83 -8.19
N GLU A 22 14.09 -46.72 -8.73
CA GLU A 22 14.74 -45.41 -8.77
C GLU A 22 13.94 -44.61 -9.79
N MET A 23 12.93 -43.86 -9.32
CA MET A 23 12.36 -42.79 -10.12
C MET A 23 13.45 -41.73 -10.31
N ASN A 24 14.34 -41.95 -11.28
CA ASN A 24 14.92 -40.86 -12.03
C ASN A 24 13.71 -40.12 -12.63
N LEU A 25 13.18 -39.13 -11.93
CA LEU A 25 12.47 -38.03 -12.57
C LEU A 25 13.52 -37.40 -13.49
N SER A 26 13.59 -37.89 -14.72
CA SER A 26 14.45 -37.27 -15.72
C SER A 26 13.88 -35.88 -15.97
N PHE A 27 14.72 -34.86 -16.07
CA PHE A 27 14.26 -33.54 -16.48
C PHE A 27 13.48 -33.61 -17.81
N ASP A 28 13.74 -34.62 -18.65
CA ASP A 28 12.95 -34.93 -19.85
C ASP A 28 11.44 -35.15 -19.60
N ASP A 29 11.03 -35.67 -18.44
CA ASP A 29 9.61 -35.90 -18.11
C ASP A 29 8.87 -34.58 -17.76
N MET A 30 9.63 -33.52 -17.45
CA MET A 30 9.10 -32.21 -17.07
C MET A 30 8.89 -31.29 -18.29
N ILE A 31 9.43 -31.66 -19.45
CA ILE A 31 9.54 -30.82 -20.66
C ILE A 31 8.74 -31.44 -21.81
N ASN A 32 7.43 -31.56 -21.62
CA ASN A 32 6.55 -32.28 -22.57
C ASN A 32 6.12 -31.44 -23.78
N ASP A 33 6.39 -30.13 -23.78
CA ASP A 33 6.02 -29.27 -24.90
C ASP A 33 7.16 -29.17 -25.92
N THR A 34 6.77 -28.97 -27.18
CA THR A 34 7.71 -28.67 -28.27
C THR A 34 7.41 -27.27 -28.80
N VAL A 35 8.44 -26.44 -28.87
CA VAL A 35 8.35 -25.06 -29.36
C VAL A 35 9.34 -24.82 -30.49
N THR A 36 9.00 -23.88 -31.35
CA THR A 36 9.87 -23.36 -32.41
C THR A 36 10.31 -21.95 -32.03
N LEU A 37 11.62 -21.71 -32.08
CA LEU A 37 12.18 -20.37 -31.88
C LEU A 37 12.23 -19.63 -33.22
N VAL A 38 11.53 -18.52 -33.29
CA VAL A 38 11.48 -17.61 -34.43
C VAL A 38 12.04 -16.26 -33.99
N LYS A 39 12.97 -15.70 -34.77
CA LYS A 39 13.51 -14.37 -34.52
C LYS A 39 12.46 -13.28 -34.76
N LYS A 40 12.71 -12.09 -34.23
CA LYS A 40 11.92 -10.87 -34.54
C LYS A 40 11.68 -10.62 -36.02
N ASP A 41 12.64 -10.99 -36.86
CA ASP A 41 12.57 -10.81 -38.32
C ASP A 41 11.77 -11.91 -39.03
N GLY A 42 11.26 -12.90 -38.29
CA GLY A 42 10.52 -14.05 -38.82
C GLY A 42 11.39 -15.25 -39.19
N THR A 43 12.72 -15.17 -39.04
CA THR A 43 13.63 -16.28 -39.34
C THR A 43 13.48 -17.39 -38.30
N VAL A 44 13.19 -18.61 -38.74
CA VAL A 44 13.16 -19.79 -37.86
C VAL A 44 14.58 -20.20 -37.52
N VAL A 45 14.95 -20.11 -36.24
CA VAL A 45 16.29 -20.47 -35.75
C VAL A 45 16.39 -21.98 -35.56
N LYS A 46 15.38 -22.56 -34.91
CA LYS A 46 15.36 -23.97 -34.56
C LYS A 46 13.94 -24.41 -34.23
N GLU A 47 13.56 -25.54 -34.82
CA GLU A 47 12.31 -26.24 -34.56
C GLU A 47 12.55 -27.40 -33.59
N GLY A 48 11.49 -27.92 -32.98
CA GLY A 48 11.60 -29.13 -32.17
C GLY A 48 12.26 -28.93 -30.81
N ILE A 49 12.28 -27.71 -30.28
CA ILE A 49 12.90 -27.42 -28.99
C ILE A 49 11.99 -27.95 -27.89
N LYS A 50 12.49 -28.88 -27.07
CA LYS A 50 11.78 -29.30 -25.87
C LYS A 50 11.70 -28.14 -24.88
N ALA A 51 10.50 -27.73 -24.52
CA ALA A 51 10.23 -26.71 -23.52
C ALA A 51 9.15 -27.12 -22.53
N GLN A 52 9.11 -26.45 -21.38
CA GLN A 52 7.95 -26.45 -20.51
C GLN A 52 7.28 -25.09 -20.68
N VAL A 53 6.05 -25.06 -21.22
CA VAL A 53 5.32 -23.80 -21.43
C VAL A 53 4.34 -23.59 -20.28
N SER A 54 4.52 -22.49 -19.57
CA SER A 54 3.65 -22.06 -18.46
C SER A 54 3.14 -20.64 -18.70
N LYS A 55 2.10 -20.23 -17.96
CA LYS A 55 1.53 -18.89 -18.07
C LYS A 55 2.59 -17.84 -17.69
N GLY A 56 3.09 -17.12 -18.69
CA GLY A 56 4.06 -16.04 -18.49
C GLY A 56 5.53 -16.46 -18.50
N SER A 57 5.84 -17.76 -18.59
CA SER A 57 7.22 -18.24 -18.68
C SER A 57 7.36 -19.52 -19.50
N ILE A 58 8.46 -19.63 -20.24
CA ILE A 58 8.85 -20.83 -20.98
C ILE A 58 10.23 -21.25 -20.50
N ILE A 59 10.38 -22.52 -20.13
CA ILE A 59 11.65 -23.09 -19.67
C ILE A 59 12.22 -24.01 -20.75
N THR A 60 13.48 -23.81 -21.15
CA THR A 60 14.20 -24.68 -22.10
C THR A 60 15.57 -25.05 -21.57
N PHE A 61 15.95 -26.32 -21.64
CA PHE A 61 17.26 -26.81 -21.16
C PHE A 61 18.35 -26.79 -22.23
N ASP A 62 18.03 -26.26 -23.41
CA ASP A 62 19.02 -26.03 -24.48
C ASP A 62 19.71 -24.68 -24.28
N ALA A 63 20.79 -24.70 -23.51
CA ALA A 63 21.62 -23.53 -23.23
C ALA A 63 22.35 -22.95 -24.46
N SER A 64 22.31 -23.63 -25.61
CA SER A 64 22.95 -23.16 -26.85
C SER A 64 22.07 -22.23 -27.68
N LEU A 65 20.80 -22.04 -27.30
CA LEU A 65 19.86 -21.22 -28.05
C LEU A 65 20.20 -19.73 -27.96
N PRO A 66 20.35 -19.02 -29.10
CA PRO A 66 20.56 -17.58 -29.10
C PRO A 66 19.22 -16.87 -28.92
N ILE A 67 18.65 -16.84 -27.71
CA ILE A 67 17.35 -16.21 -27.43
C ILE A 67 17.54 -14.72 -27.10
N GLU A 68 16.82 -13.85 -27.81
CA GLU A 68 16.85 -12.41 -27.58
C GLU A 68 15.46 -11.87 -27.16
N PRO A 69 15.40 -10.76 -26.39
CA PRO A 69 14.13 -10.13 -26.05
C PRO A 69 13.39 -9.70 -27.32
N GLY A 70 12.14 -10.13 -27.49
CA GLY A 70 11.29 -9.88 -28.65
C GLY A 70 11.29 -11.01 -29.68
N ASP A 71 12.10 -12.05 -29.50
CA ASP A 71 11.94 -13.30 -30.25
C ASP A 71 10.61 -13.98 -29.91
N HIS A 72 10.17 -14.89 -30.76
CA HIS A 72 8.90 -15.57 -30.68
C HIS A 72 9.11 -17.06 -30.42
N PHE A 73 8.39 -17.59 -29.43
CA PHE A 73 8.20 -19.02 -29.24
C PHE A 73 6.84 -19.42 -29.78
N VAL A 74 6.84 -20.25 -30.82
CA VAL A 74 5.63 -20.79 -31.41
C VAL A 74 5.43 -22.22 -30.95
N ARG A 75 4.32 -22.49 -30.25
CA ARG A 75 3.92 -23.85 -29.84
C ARG A 75 2.72 -24.30 -30.64
N ILE A 76 2.80 -25.48 -31.25
CA ILE A 76 1.63 -26.15 -31.82
C ILE A 76 1.04 -27.06 -30.74
N GLN A 77 -0.20 -26.79 -30.34
CA GLN A 77 -0.91 -27.62 -29.37
C GLN A 77 -1.34 -28.95 -29.99
N GLN A 78 -1.69 -29.93 -29.15
CA GLN A 78 -2.29 -31.19 -29.61
C GLN A 78 -3.62 -31.00 -30.37
N SER A 79 -4.28 -29.85 -30.18
CA SER A 79 -5.47 -29.42 -30.93
C SER A 79 -5.17 -28.90 -32.34
N GLY A 80 -3.89 -28.72 -32.70
CA GLY A 80 -3.45 -28.11 -33.96
C GLY A 80 -3.43 -26.58 -33.95
N LEU A 81 -3.83 -25.93 -32.85
CA LEU A 81 -3.73 -24.47 -32.72
C LEU A 81 -2.30 -24.03 -32.44
N ALA A 82 -1.85 -23.00 -33.16
CA ALA A 82 -0.56 -22.36 -32.93
C ALA A 82 -0.71 -21.24 -31.88
N GLU A 83 0.06 -21.33 -30.80
CA GLU A 83 0.21 -20.27 -29.82
C GLU A 83 1.55 -19.57 -30.05
N ASP A 84 1.49 -18.24 -30.12
CA ASP A 84 2.66 -17.39 -30.32
C ASP A 84 2.96 -16.58 -29.05
N TYR A 85 4.18 -16.73 -28.54
CA TYR A 85 4.66 -16.10 -27.32
C TYR A 85 5.87 -15.22 -27.60
N ILE A 86 5.74 -13.94 -27.31
CA ILE A 86 6.82 -12.96 -27.42
C ILE A 86 7.67 -13.03 -26.15
N VAL A 87 8.98 -13.24 -26.32
CA VAL A 87 9.97 -13.18 -25.26
C VAL A 87 10.07 -11.74 -24.76
N VAL A 88 9.77 -11.52 -23.49
CA VAL A 88 10.00 -10.24 -22.82
C VAL A 88 11.41 -10.19 -22.23
N ASP A 89 11.88 -11.32 -21.70
CA ASP A 89 13.19 -11.47 -21.06
C ASP A 89 13.69 -12.92 -21.22
N PRO A 90 14.86 -13.17 -21.85
CA PRO A 90 15.38 -14.53 -22.07
C PRO A 90 15.71 -15.33 -20.80
N GLY A 91 16.19 -14.68 -19.74
CA GLY A 91 16.42 -15.30 -18.42
C GLY A 91 17.34 -16.53 -18.41
N TYR A 92 18.62 -16.41 -18.81
CA TYR A 92 19.59 -17.51 -18.73
C TYR A 92 19.96 -17.85 -17.28
N MET A 93 19.92 -19.14 -16.94
CA MET A 93 20.28 -19.66 -15.62
C MET A 93 21.42 -20.67 -15.75
N SER A 94 22.50 -20.41 -15.02
CA SER A 94 23.57 -21.41 -14.83
C SER A 94 23.07 -22.51 -13.91
N GLY A 95 23.20 -23.75 -14.34
CA GLY A 95 22.78 -24.94 -13.60
C GLY A 95 23.45 -25.06 -12.24
N ILE A 96 22.77 -25.68 -11.28
CA ILE A 96 23.25 -25.89 -9.91
C ILE A 96 23.21 -27.39 -9.60
N GLY A 97 24.32 -27.96 -9.14
CA GLY A 97 24.36 -29.31 -8.52
C GLY A 97 25.08 -30.45 -9.26
N GLY A 98 25.93 -30.19 -10.26
CA GLY A 98 26.76 -31.24 -10.88
C GLY A 98 25.96 -32.35 -11.59
N ARG A 99 26.45 -33.62 -11.57
CA ARG A 99 25.88 -34.77 -12.31
C ARG A 99 24.43 -35.15 -11.95
N ALA A 100 23.89 -34.63 -10.86
CA ALA A 100 22.51 -34.85 -10.41
C ALA A 100 21.73 -33.52 -10.23
N GLY A 101 22.28 -32.41 -10.72
CA GLY A 101 21.71 -31.06 -10.59
C GLY A 101 20.92 -30.60 -11.81
N ILE A 102 20.34 -29.40 -11.72
CA ILE A 102 19.61 -28.78 -12.84
C ILE A 102 20.63 -28.33 -13.89
N PRO A 103 20.52 -28.74 -15.16
CA PRO A 103 21.43 -28.28 -16.20
C PRO A 103 21.22 -26.79 -16.51
N ASN A 104 22.16 -26.19 -17.25
CA ASN A 104 22.01 -24.83 -17.76
C ASN A 104 20.73 -24.74 -18.58
N HIS A 105 19.90 -23.74 -18.30
CA HIS A 105 18.60 -23.58 -18.94
C HIS A 105 18.21 -22.12 -19.06
N PHE A 106 17.29 -21.84 -19.95
CA PHE A 106 16.61 -20.55 -20.02
C PHE A 106 15.27 -20.65 -19.31
N GLN A 107 14.96 -19.66 -18.46
CA GLN A 107 13.65 -19.42 -17.90
C GLN A 107 13.13 -18.10 -18.49
N SER A 108 12.69 -18.15 -19.74
CA SER A 108 12.30 -16.96 -20.47
C SER A 108 10.93 -16.46 -20.00
N LYS A 109 10.83 -15.19 -19.63
CA LYS A 109 9.54 -14.54 -19.38
C LYS A 109 8.92 -14.20 -20.73
N VAL A 110 7.69 -14.63 -20.93
CA VAL A 110 6.99 -14.47 -22.20
C VAL A 110 5.61 -13.88 -21.99
N ARG A 111 5.09 -13.22 -23.02
CA ARG A 111 3.68 -12.85 -23.11
C ARG A 111 3.12 -13.42 -24.40
N ARG A 112 1.85 -13.81 -24.42
CA ARG A 112 1.24 -14.16 -25.72
C ARG A 112 1.23 -12.92 -26.62
N SER A 113 1.42 -13.11 -27.92
CA SER A 113 1.42 -12.00 -28.88
C SER A 113 0.06 -11.29 -28.94
N ASP A 114 -1.02 -12.04 -28.72
CA ASP A 114 -2.40 -11.54 -28.62
C ASP A 114 -2.78 -10.98 -27.23
N ALA A 115 -1.92 -11.12 -26.22
CA ALA A 115 -2.20 -10.61 -24.89
C ALA A 115 -2.04 -9.08 -24.85
N PRO A 116 -3.02 -8.34 -24.28
CA PRO A 116 -2.91 -6.89 -24.15
C PRO A 116 -1.68 -6.50 -23.33
N ILE A 117 -0.85 -5.60 -23.87
CA ILE A 117 0.29 -5.00 -23.15
C ILE A 117 -0.30 -4.22 -21.96
N ALA A 118 0.11 -4.55 -20.73
CA ALA A 118 -0.34 -3.82 -19.55
C ALA A 118 0.41 -2.46 -19.44
N PRO A 119 -0.27 -1.31 -19.45
CA PRO A 119 0.38 -0.03 -19.19
C PRO A 119 0.15 0.40 -17.73
N PRO A 120 1.16 0.45 -16.85
CA PRO A 120 1.01 1.17 -15.60
C PRO A 120 1.24 2.67 -15.82
N SER A 121 0.15 3.43 -15.93
CA SER A 121 0.17 4.91 -15.97
C SER A 121 0.37 5.48 -14.57
N LYS A 122 1.41 6.31 -14.39
CA LYS A 122 1.68 7.03 -13.13
C LYS A 122 0.81 8.29 -13.07
N ILE A 123 -0.07 8.39 -12.07
CA ILE A 123 -0.86 9.61 -11.79
C ILE A 123 -0.18 10.34 -10.62
N ILE A 124 0.29 11.57 -10.85
CA ILE A 124 0.88 12.44 -9.81
C ILE A 124 -0.06 13.62 -9.60
N ASN A 125 -0.76 13.64 -8.46
CA ASN A 125 -1.61 14.76 -8.07
C ASN A 125 -0.83 15.69 -7.15
N ASN A 126 -0.44 16.84 -7.65
CA ASN A 126 0.26 17.86 -6.86
C ASN A 126 -0.75 18.88 -6.33
N ILE A 127 -1.04 18.84 -5.03
CA ILE A 127 -2.15 19.57 -4.40
C ILE A 127 -1.57 20.65 -3.49
N HIS A 128 -1.90 21.93 -3.73
CA HIS A 128 -1.46 23.04 -2.88
C HIS A 128 -2.57 24.08 -2.70
N GLY A 129 -2.47 24.84 -1.60
CA GLY A 129 -3.36 25.96 -1.29
C GLY A 129 -4.35 25.67 -0.16
N PRO A 130 -5.01 26.71 0.39
CA PRO A 130 -6.05 26.53 1.39
C PRO A 130 -7.20 25.69 0.83
N ASN A 131 -7.67 24.70 1.59
CA ASN A 131 -8.76 23.81 1.18
C ASN A 131 -8.48 22.92 -0.04
N ALA A 132 -7.22 22.69 -0.40
CA ALA A 132 -6.87 21.86 -1.55
C ALA A 132 -7.15 20.37 -1.27
N ARG A 133 -7.93 19.72 -2.15
CA ARG A 133 -8.51 18.38 -1.91
C ARG A 133 -8.47 17.52 -3.16
N VAL A 134 -8.35 16.21 -2.95
CA VAL A 134 -8.53 15.18 -3.98
C VAL A 134 -9.52 14.16 -3.45
N ASN A 135 -10.67 14.07 -4.10
CA ASN A 135 -11.70 13.10 -3.82
C ASN A 135 -11.68 12.05 -4.93
N ILE A 136 -11.36 10.80 -4.59
CA ILE A 136 -11.37 9.67 -5.53
C ILE A 136 -12.52 8.76 -5.11
N ASN A 137 -13.56 8.70 -5.93
CA ASN A 137 -14.75 7.88 -5.72
C ASN A 137 -15.51 8.15 -4.41
N SER A 138 -15.48 9.38 -3.89
CA SER A 138 -16.24 9.77 -2.70
C SER A 138 -16.90 11.13 -2.85
N THR A 139 -18.08 11.28 -2.21
CA THR A 139 -18.74 12.58 -2.03
C THR A 139 -18.21 13.20 -0.75
N ASP A 140 -17.52 14.32 -0.89
CA ASP A 140 -16.98 15.08 0.24
C ASP A 140 -18.09 15.89 0.92
N ASN A 141 -18.44 15.51 2.15
CA ASN A 141 -19.43 16.19 2.99
C ASN A 141 -18.78 17.11 4.02
N SER A 142 -17.49 17.41 3.89
CA SER A 142 -16.80 18.26 4.85
C SER A 142 -16.89 19.73 4.48
N THR A 143 -17.32 20.57 5.41
CA THR A 143 -17.21 22.02 5.31
C THR A 143 -15.81 22.43 5.79
N ASN A 144 -15.03 23.10 4.92
CA ASN A 144 -13.76 23.69 5.35
C ASN A 144 -13.95 25.17 5.61
N THR A 145 -13.65 25.61 6.82
CA THR A 145 -13.62 27.02 7.18
C THR A 145 -12.17 27.47 7.23
N SER A 146 -11.73 28.18 6.18
CA SER A 146 -10.45 28.87 6.22
C SER A 146 -10.62 30.16 7.01
N ILE A 147 -10.16 30.15 8.26
CA ILE A 147 -10.18 31.35 9.11
C ILE A 147 -8.91 32.15 8.84
N THR A 148 -9.04 33.21 8.05
CA THR A 148 -7.96 34.20 7.89
C THR A 148 -8.19 35.30 8.91
N ILE A 149 -7.36 35.34 9.95
CA ILE A 149 -7.37 36.43 10.93
C ILE A 149 -6.25 37.41 10.59
N GLN A 150 -6.61 38.66 10.32
CA GLN A 150 -5.63 39.70 10.06
C GLN A 150 -5.10 40.27 11.39
N PRO A 151 -3.77 40.40 11.57
CA PRO A 151 -3.20 40.92 12.81
C PRO A 151 -3.71 42.31 13.20
N LEU A 152 -3.97 43.17 12.21
CA LEU A 152 -4.49 44.52 12.41
C LEU A 152 -5.92 44.52 12.98
N GLU A 153 -6.75 43.56 12.59
CA GLU A 153 -8.10 43.43 13.12
C GLU A 153 -8.07 42.97 14.58
N VAL A 154 -7.17 42.06 14.92
CA VAL A 154 -6.96 41.62 16.32
C VAL A 154 -6.47 42.77 17.19
N ALA A 155 -5.49 43.54 16.72
CA ALA A 155 -5.01 44.73 17.42
C ALA A 155 -6.14 45.73 17.68
N SER A 156 -6.96 46.01 16.65
CA SER A 156 -8.12 46.90 16.76
C SER A 156 -9.18 46.37 17.73
N LEU A 157 -9.37 45.05 17.79
CA LEU A 157 -10.28 44.41 18.72
C LEU A 157 -9.79 44.54 20.16
N ILE A 158 -8.51 44.29 20.41
CA ILE A 158 -7.89 44.42 21.74
C ILE A 158 -8.07 45.84 22.28
N GLU A 159 -7.80 46.86 21.46
CA GLU A 159 -7.99 48.27 21.85
C GLU A 159 -9.44 48.61 22.21
N LYS A 160 -10.42 47.99 21.53
CA LYS A 160 -11.84 48.14 21.87
C LYS A 160 -12.22 47.41 23.17
N ILE A 161 -11.62 46.26 23.46
CA ILE A 161 -11.99 45.43 24.63
C ILE A 161 -11.39 45.99 25.92
N LYS A 162 -10.15 46.49 25.89
CA LYS A 162 -9.44 47.04 27.05
C LYS A 162 -10.27 47.93 27.97
N PRO A 163 -11.00 48.96 27.50
CA PRO A 163 -11.79 49.82 28.39
C PRO A 163 -12.89 49.04 29.14
N HIS A 164 -13.45 48.00 28.52
CA HIS A 164 -14.54 47.20 29.10
C HIS A 164 -14.06 46.16 30.13
N LEU A 165 -12.77 45.82 30.18
CA LEU A 165 -12.23 44.86 31.16
C LEU A 165 -12.46 45.30 32.62
N SER A 166 -12.50 46.62 32.84
CA SER A 166 -12.80 47.23 34.14
C SER A 166 -14.21 46.93 34.65
N SER A 167 -15.16 46.58 33.78
CA SER A 167 -16.52 46.19 34.16
C SER A 167 -16.68 44.70 34.49
N LEU A 168 -15.65 43.88 34.24
CA LEU A 168 -15.69 42.46 34.53
C LEU A 168 -15.29 42.18 35.99
N PRO A 169 -15.81 41.09 36.61
CA PRO A 169 -15.33 40.61 37.91
C PRO A 169 -13.82 40.31 37.89
N ASP A 170 -13.14 40.46 39.03
CA ASP A 170 -11.68 40.40 39.12
C ASP A 170 -11.10 39.03 38.66
N ASP A 171 -11.78 37.93 38.98
CA ASP A 171 -11.37 36.58 38.54
C ASP A 171 -11.40 36.46 37.01
N THR A 172 -12.51 36.88 36.39
CA THR A 172 -12.67 36.88 34.92
C THR A 172 -11.68 37.83 34.26
N ARG A 173 -11.46 39.01 34.85
CA ARG A 173 -10.51 40.00 34.34
C ARG A 173 -9.09 39.43 34.31
N THR A 174 -8.68 38.76 35.39
CA THR A 174 -7.35 38.14 35.49
C THR A 174 -7.18 37.05 34.44
N GLN A 175 -8.19 36.21 34.24
CA GLN A 175 -8.17 35.18 33.21
C GLN A 175 -8.10 35.78 31.79
N MET A 176 -8.82 36.88 31.53
CA MET A 176 -8.87 37.57 30.23
C MET A 176 -7.55 38.29 29.90
N GLN A 177 -6.79 38.72 30.91
CA GLN A 177 -5.54 39.44 30.72
C GLN A 177 -4.46 38.55 30.07
N VAL A 178 -4.42 37.26 30.41
CA VAL A 178 -3.44 36.29 29.88
C VAL A 178 -3.48 36.19 28.34
N PRO A 179 -4.63 35.91 27.68
CA PRO A 179 -4.68 35.85 26.23
C PRO A 179 -4.48 37.22 25.57
N ILE A 180 -4.85 38.33 26.21
CA ILE A 180 -4.61 39.68 25.68
C ILE A 180 -3.11 39.96 25.59
N GLU A 181 -2.35 39.70 26.65
CA GLU A 181 -0.90 39.90 26.67
C GLU A 181 -0.19 39.00 25.64
N LEU A 182 -0.64 37.75 25.51
CA LEU A 182 -0.13 36.83 24.49
C LEU A 182 -0.33 37.38 23.07
N LEU A 183 -1.54 37.86 22.77
CA LEU A 183 -1.86 38.40 21.45
C LEU A 183 -1.07 39.69 21.17
N GLU A 184 -0.92 40.57 22.15
CA GLU A 184 -0.11 41.78 21.99
C GLU A 184 1.37 41.47 21.77
N ALA A 185 1.92 40.50 22.50
CA ALA A 185 3.29 40.05 22.32
C ALA A 185 3.51 39.47 20.92
N GLU A 186 2.58 38.63 20.46
CA GLU A 186 2.63 38.03 19.12
C GLU A 186 2.52 39.09 18.02
N ILE A 187 1.64 40.08 18.16
CA ILE A 187 1.51 41.19 17.21
C ILE A 187 2.79 42.06 17.21
N ARG A 188 3.35 42.33 18.39
CA ARG A 188 4.59 43.12 18.54
C ARG A 188 5.82 42.41 17.97
N SER A 189 5.77 41.08 17.82
CA SER A 189 6.86 40.29 17.24
C SER A 189 7.15 40.62 15.76
N GLY A 190 6.22 41.29 15.07
CA GLY A 190 6.34 41.69 13.66
C GLY A 190 6.10 40.57 12.65
N ASN A 191 6.04 39.29 13.08
CA ASN A 191 5.67 38.15 12.26
C ASN A 191 4.64 37.27 12.97
N PRO A 192 3.41 37.78 13.19
CA PRO A 192 2.40 37.10 13.98
C PRO A 192 1.91 35.81 13.29
N LYS A 193 1.91 34.71 14.04
CA LYS A 193 1.39 33.43 13.58
C LYS A 193 -0.13 33.41 13.67
N SER A 194 -0.79 33.07 12.56
CA SER A 194 -2.25 32.96 12.50
C SER A 194 -2.83 31.99 13.55
N SER A 195 -2.12 30.88 13.84
CA SER A 195 -2.54 29.94 14.89
C SER A 195 -2.61 30.58 16.28
N VAL A 196 -1.64 31.41 16.64
CA VAL A 196 -1.59 32.09 17.95
C VAL A 196 -2.70 33.14 18.04
N LEU A 197 -2.95 33.89 16.96
CA LEU A 197 -4.05 34.86 16.90
C LEU A 197 -5.42 34.20 17.05
N VAL A 198 -5.63 33.07 16.38
CA VAL A 198 -6.86 32.28 16.45
C VAL A 198 -7.06 31.73 17.85
N GLU A 199 -6.05 31.07 18.42
CA GLU A 199 -6.17 30.44 19.74
C GLU A 199 -6.34 31.47 20.86
N GLY A 200 -5.62 32.61 20.82
CA GLY A 200 -5.82 33.70 21.77
C GLY A 200 -7.24 34.27 21.68
N SER A 201 -7.74 34.51 20.46
CA SER A 201 -9.11 35.03 20.26
C SER A 201 -10.19 34.05 20.73
N LYS A 202 -10.00 32.74 20.49
CA LYS A 202 -10.90 31.69 21.00
C LYS A 202 -10.88 31.63 22.52
N SER A 203 -9.70 31.72 23.13
CA SER A 203 -9.55 31.73 24.58
C SER A 203 -10.34 32.89 25.21
N MET A 204 -10.18 34.10 24.67
CA MET A 204 -10.96 35.27 25.11
C MET A 204 -12.48 35.04 24.99
N LYS A 205 -12.93 34.46 23.88
CA LYS A 205 -14.35 34.11 23.68
C LYS A 205 -14.85 33.13 24.74
N MET A 206 -14.12 32.06 25.01
CA MET A 206 -14.50 31.05 26.01
C MET A 206 -14.59 31.63 27.42
N ILE A 207 -13.64 32.49 27.80
CA ILE A 207 -13.66 33.18 29.11
C ILE A 207 -14.91 34.07 29.22
N ALA A 208 -15.24 34.82 28.17
CA ALA A 208 -16.44 35.66 28.15
C ALA A 208 -17.73 34.84 28.26
N GLU A 209 -17.84 33.72 27.54
CA GLU A 209 -18.98 32.80 27.61
C GLU A 209 -19.14 32.17 29.00
N GLY A 210 -18.03 31.73 29.61
CA GLY A 210 -18.02 31.20 30.96
C GLY A 210 -18.44 32.23 32.01
N ALA A 211 -17.94 33.46 31.90
CA ALA A 211 -18.31 34.55 32.81
C ALA A 211 -19.79 34.91 32.74
N ALA A 212 -20.37 34.96 31.54
CA ALA A 212 -21.80 35.19 31.35
C ALA A 212 -22.63 34.07 32.00
N GLY A 213 -22.26 32.80 31.80
CA GLY A 213 -22.92 31.66 32.43
C GLY A 213 -22.85 31.70 33.96
N ASN A 214 -21.68 32.05 34.52
CA ASN A 214 -21.50 32.18 35.96
C ASN A 214 -22.37 33.29 36.56
N LEU A 215 -22.49 34.43 35.87
CA LEU A 215 -23.36 35.53 36.32
C LEU A 215 -24.83 35.12 36.37
N VAL A 216 -25.31 34.38 35.36
CA VAL A 216 -26.68 33.86 35.34
C VAL A 216 -26.91 32.85 36.48
N ALA A 217 -25.95 31.95 36.71
CA ALA A 217 -26.03 30.98 37.80
C ALA A 217 -26.06 31.66 39.18
N ALA A 218 -25.21 32.68 39.39
CA ALA A 218 -25.21 33.47 40.61
C ALA A 218 -26.54 34.20 40.83
N GLY A 219 -27.15 34.74 39.77
CA GLY A 219 -28.46 35.37 39.83
C GLY A 219 -29.59 34.41 40.23
N ILE A 220 -29.60 33.19 39.67
CA ILE A 220 -30.58 32.15 40.07
C ILE A 220 -30.36 31.73 41.52
N GLY A 221 -29.12 31.52 41.93
CA GLY A 221 -28.77 31.20 43.32
C GLY A 221 -29.28 32.27 44.30
N ALA A 222 -29.09 33.55 43.96
CA ALA A 222 -29.56 34.67 44.78
C ALA A 222 -31.10 34.74 44.91
N MET A 223 -31.85 34.23 43.93
CA MET A 223 -33.32 34.17 44.00
C MET A 223 -33.81 32.98 44.84
N ILE A 224 -33.11 31.84 44.79
CA ILE A 224 -33.49 30.61 45.50
C ILE A 224 -33.05 30.65 46.96
N GLY A 225 -31.89 31.23 47.27
CA GLY A 225 -31.32 31.29 48.63
C GLY A 225 -32.32 31.76 49.70
N PRO A 226 -33.00 32.90 49.50
CA PRO A 226 -34.01 33.39 50.44
C PRO A 226 -35.17 32.40 50.69
N MET A 227 -35.50 31.52 49.73
CA MET A 227 -36.53 30.50 49.89
C MET A 227 -36.06 29.27 50.70
N LEU A 228 -34.75 29.01 50.75
CA LEU A 228 -34.15 27.90 51.47
C LEU A 228 -33.61 28.28 52.86
N GLY A 229 -33.81 29.53 53.29
CA GLY A 229 -33.32 30.04 54.58
C GLY A 229 -31.87 30.55 54.54
N GLY A 230 -31.33 30.80 53.34
CA GLY A 230 -29.98 31.31 53.08
C GLY A 230 -29.69 31.33 51.59
#